data_AF-A0A9N7U6D8-F1
#
_entry.id   AF-A0A9N7U6D8-F1
#
_cell.length_a   1.000
_cell.length_b   1.000
_cell.length_c   1.000
_cell.angle_alpha   90.00
_cell.angle_beta   90.00
_cell.angle_gamma   90.00
#
_symmetry.space_group_name_H-M   'P 1'
#
loop_
_entity.id
_entity.type
_entity.pdbx_description
1 polymer ?
#
loop_
_entity_poly.entity_id
_entity_poly.type
_entity_poly.pdbx_seq_one_letter_code
_entity_poly.pdbx_strand_id
1 'polypeptide(L)'
;MSQEVRNKTQTQNTDIDTEQVFIIITIIFFIVIIITINTFIMISWTIFLCALTPTLCCDWLRHYNHYSNVTLTLLRHMGGQLTEDESPVSFPFTLYTQVRHHQEDSQLIFIRDSLSRISDLYRHDDRSSVTWDTDMTHHFLVNLHRLKEELSTCVLTKKHLNRPLRRYYRKLLRRTLCRTDGSTASWEIIRKETELHLHQLQLLVASIINSAANRRRSTLGQY
;
A
#
# COMPACT_ATOMS: atom_id res chain seq x y z
N MET A 1 60.99 -64.99 -13.14
CA MET A 1 61.12 -63.52 -13.15
C MET A 1 59.76 -62.97 -13.55
N SER A 2 58.92 -62.77 -12.53
CA SER A 2 57.49 -62.50 -12.66
C SER A 2 57.26 -61.15 -11.99
N GLN A 3 57.00 -60.11 -12.79
CA GLN A 3 56.39 -58.82 -12.39
C GLN A 3 56.37 -57.86 -13.59
N GLU A 4 55.69 -58.26 -14.66
CA GLU A 4 55.25 -57.35 -15.75
C GLU A 4 53.75 -57.03 -15.62
N VAL A 5 53.21 -56.98 -14.40
CA VAL A 5 51.80 -56.60 -14.18
C VAL A 5 51.63 -55.86 -12.85
N ARG A 6 52.32 -54.73 -12.70
CA ARG A 6 51.86 -53.67 -11.77
C ARG A 6 52.61 -52.38 -12.06
N ASN A 7 51.87 -51.30 -12.25
CA ASN A 7 52.32 -49.91 -12.46
C ASN A 7 52.35 -49.39 -13.91
N LYS A 8 51.56 -49.99 -14.82
CA LYS A 8 50.97 -49.26 -15.97
C LYS A 8 49.55 -48.77 -15.63
N THR A 9 49.34 -48.31 -14.40
CA THR A 9 48.04 -47.81 -13.94
C THR A 9 48.22 -46.52 -13.15
N GLN A 10 48.98 -45.57 -13.69
CA GLN A 10 48.98 -44.21 -13.15
C GLN A 10 49.42 -43.18 -14.20
N THR A 11 48.80 -43.23 -15.38
CA THR A 11 48.93 -42.19 -16.41
C THR A 11 47.58 -41.92 -17.03
N GLN A 12 46.64 -41.43 -16.20
CA GLN A 12 45.54 -40.64 -16.72
C GLN A 12 44.84 -39.84 -15.62
N ASN A 13 45.61 -39.16 -14.76
CA ASN A 13 45.03 -38.09 -13.94
C ASN A 13 45.66 -36.77 -14.37
N THR A 14 44.86 -36.02 -15.13
CA THR A 14 44.78 -34.56 -15.10
C THR A 14 46.07 -33.79 -15.36
N ASP A 15 46.52 -33.75 -16.62
CA ASP A 15 47.26 -32.58 -17.09
C ASP A 15 46.29 -31.77 -17.96
N ILE A 16 45.48 -30.94 -17.30
CA ILE A 16 44.68 -29.94 -17.99
C ILE A 16 45.69 -28.86 -18.36
N ASP A 17 46.07 -28.80 -19.64
CA ASP A 17 47.01 -27.81 -20.16
C ASP A 17 46.68 -26.43 -19.61
N THR A 18 47.69 -25.70 -19.14
CA THR A 18 47.51 -24.38 -18.50
C THR A 18 46.76 -23.39 -19.42
N GLU A 19 46.88 -23.56 -20.74
CA GLU A 19 46.07 -22.84 -21.73
C GLU A 19 44.59 -23.21 -21.68
N GLN A 20 44.25 -24.49 -21.54
CA GLN A 20 42.87 -24.94 -21.37
C GLN A 20 42.27 -24.37 -20.09
N VAL A 21 43.05 -24.32 -19.00
CA VAL A 21 42.63 -23.68 -17.74
C VAL A 21 42.36 -22.18 -17.96
N PHE A 22 43.23 -21.48 -18.69
CA PHE A 22 43.04 -20.05 -19.00
C PHE A 22 41.80 -19.78 -19.87
N ILE A 23 41.57 -20.61 -20.90
CA ILE A 23 40.38 -20.53 -21.75
C ILE A 23 39.11 -20.77 -20.93
N ILE A 24 39.09 -21.79 -20.07
CA ILE A 24 37.95 -22.08 -19.20
C ILE A 24 37.67 -20.91 -18.26
N ILE A 25 38.69 -20.33 -17.63
CA ILE A 25 38.53 -19.18 -16.72
C ILE A 25 37.94 -17.96 -17.46
N THR A 26 38.44 -17.65 -18.66
CA THR A 26 37.91 -16.52 -19.45
C THR A 26 36.46 -16.75 -19.87
N ILE A 27 36.09 -17.96 -20.32
CA ILE A 27 34.70 -18.31 -20.65
C ILE A 27 33.79 -18.17 -19.42
N ILE A 28 34.20 -18.71 -18.27
CA ILE A 28 33.43 -18.59 -17.03
C ILE A 28 33.25 -17.11 -16.66
N PHE A 29 34.30 -16.30 -16.79
CA PHE A 29 34.23 -14.87 -16.52
C PHE A 29 33.22 -14.15 -17.42
N PHE A 30 33.22 -14.43 -18.74
CA PHE A 30 32.24 -13.87 -19.67
C PHE A 30 30.81 -14.34 -19.35
N ILE A 31 30.61 -15.62 -19.00
CA ILE A 31 29.30 -16.14 -18.60
C ILE A 31 28.79 -15.41 -17.35
N VAL A 32 29.65 -15.21 -16.34
CA VAL A 32 29.28 -14.47 -15.12
C VAL A 32 28.90 -13.03 -15.46
N ILE A 33 29.65 -12.35 -16.34
CA ILE A 33 29.32 -11.00 -16.80
C ILE A 33 27.96 -10.96 -17.52
N ILE A 34 27.70 -11.91 -18.42
CA ILE A 34 26.43 -11.97 -19.14
C ILE A 34 25.27 -12.19 -18.16
N ILE A 35 25.43 -13.06 -17.16
CA ILE A 35 24.41 -13.29 -16.13
C ILE A 35 24.17 -12.02 -15.32
N THR A 36 25.22 -11.32 -14.87
CA THR A 36 25.05 -10.08 -14.08
C THR A 36 24.42 -8.94 -14.88
N ILE A 37 24.74 -8.83 -16.18
CA ILE A 37 24.11 -7.85 -17.07
C ILE A 37 22.63 -8.19 -17.25
N ASN A 38 22.28 -9.45 -17.52
CA ASN A 38 20.88 -9.85 -17.71
C ASN A 38 20.05 -9.67 -16.43
N THR A 39 20.60 -9.99 -15.25
CA THR A 39 19.89 -9.74 -13.99
C THR A 39 19.68 -8.24 -13.75
N PHE A 40 20.67 -7.40 -14.07
CA PHE A 40 20.53 -5.95 -13.98
C PHE A 40 19.47 -5.41 -14.94
N ILE A 41 19.43 -5.89 -16.19
CA ILE A 41 18.39 -5.53 -17.17
C ILE A 41 17.00 -5.93 -16.68
N MET A 42 16.84 -7.15 -16.15
CA MET A 42 15.56 -7.62 -15.62
C MET A 42 15.08 -6.79 -14.42
N ILE A 43 15.98 -6.45 -13.49
CA ILE A 43 15.66 -5.59 -12.34
C ILE A 43 15.30 -4.16 -12.81
N SER A 44 16.04 -3.62 -13.77
CA SER A 44 15.77 -2.29 -14.31
C SER A 44 14.42 -2.25 -15.03
N TRP A 45 14.09 -3.29 -15.79
CA TRP A 45 12.81 -3.44 -16.47
C TRP A 45 11.64 -3.59 -15.49
N THR A 46 11.79 -4.37 -14.42
CA THR A 46 10.74 -4.51 -13.40
C THR A 46 10.51 -3.20 -12.64
N ILE A 47 11.57 -2.47 -12.29
CA ILE A 47 11.47 -1.14 -11.68
C ILE A 47 10.76 -0.17 -12.63
N PHE A 48 11.09 -0.20 -13.92
CA PHE A 48 10.45 0.62 -14.95
C PHE A 48 8.95 0.28 -15.11
N LEU A 49 8.60 -1.00 -15.11
CA LEU A 49 7.20 -1.46 -15.14
C LEU A 49 6.42 -1.04 -13.88
N CYS A 50 7.03 -1.12 -12.69
CA CYS A 50 6.42 -0.66 -11.45
C CYS A 50 6.20 0.85 -11.44
N ALA A 51 7.10 1.63 -12.05
CA ALA A 51 6.93 3.08 -12.18
C ALA A 51 5.77 3.44 -13.12
N LEU A 52 5.52 2.63 -14.16
CA LEU A 52 4.40 2.81 -15.09
C LEU A 52 3.06 2.31 -14.51
N THR A 53 3.10 1.37 -13.56
CA THR A 53 1.90 0.74 -13.00
C THR A 53 2.04 0.47 -11.49
N PRO A 54 1.95 1.50 -10.64
CA PRO A 54 2.16 1.34 -9.18
C PRO A 54 1.15 0.38 -8.53
N THR A 55 -0.03 0.22 -9.13
CA THR A 55 -1.06 -0.74 -8.70
C THR A 55 -0.70 -2.20 -8.94
N LEU A 56 0.17 -2.50 -9.92
CA LEU A 56 0.61 -3.86 -10.23
C LEU A 56 1.71 -4.36 -9.29
N CYS A 57 2.49 -3.46 -8.70
CA CYS A 57 3.55 -3.79 -7.73
C CYS A 57 3.16 -3.52 -6.27
N CYS A 58 2.00 -2.92 -6.02
CA CYS A 58 1.49 -2.71 -4.67
C CYS A 58 0.70 -3.93 -4.18
N ASP A 59 1.39 -4.92 -3.62
CA ASP A 59 0.76 -6.12 -3.03
C ASP A 59 -0.21 -5.77 -1.88
N TRP A 60 -0.04 -4.61 -1.25
CA TRP A 60 -0.90 -4.16 -0.17
C TRP A 60 -2.34 -3.93 -0.60
N LEU A 61 -2.60 -3.47 -1.83
CA LEU A 61 -3.97 -3.20 -2.29
C LEU A 61 -4.85 -4.46 -2.25
N ARG A 62 -4.28 -5.65 -2.43
CA ARG A 62 -5.02 -6.92 -2.30
C ARG A 62 -5.50 -7.17 -0.87
N HIS A 63 -4.76 -6.69 0.11
CA HIS A 63 -5.04 -6.89 1.53
C HIS A 63 -5.83 -5.73 2.15
N TYR A 64 -5.90 -4.58 1.46
CA TYR A 64 -6.59 -3.38 1.95
C TYR A 64 -8.01 -3.67 2.44
N ASN A 65 -8.79 -4.46 1.70
CA ASN A 65 -10.17 -4.80 2.09
C ASN A 65 -10.25 -5.50 3.44
N HIS A 66 -9.32 -6.42 3.74
CA HIS A 66 -9.28 -7.11 5.02
C HIS A 66 -9.04 -6.11 6.17
N TYR A 67 -7.99 -5.29 6.06
CA TYR A 67 -7.66 -4.30 7.09
C TYR A 67 -8.71 -3.19 7.21
N SER A 68 -9.31 -2.77 6.09
CA SER A 68 -10.40 -1.78 6.08
C SER A 68 -11.63 -2.32 6.79
N ASN A 69 -12.01 -3.59 6.57
CA ASN A 69 -13.11 -4.23 7.28
C ASN A 69 -12.84 -4.32 8.79
N VAL A 70 -11.65 -4.74 9.19
CA VAL A 70 -11.25 -4.76 10.62
C VAL A 70 -11.34 -3.35 11.23
N THR A 71 -10.83 -2.34 10.52
CA THR A 71 -10.88 -0.93 10.96
C THR A 71 -12.32 -0.44 11.14
N LEU A 72 -13.20 -0.75 10.19
CA LEU A 72 -14.63 -0.42 10.27
C LEU A 72 -15.33 -1.13 11.43
N THR A 73 -15.03 -2.41 11.65
CA THR A 73 -15.58 -3.18 12.78
C THR A 73 -15.16 -2.54 14.11
N LEU A 74 -13.88 -2.22 14.27
CA LEU A 74 -13.37 -1.56 15.48
C LEU A 74 -14.04 -0.20 15.70
N LEU A 75 -14.17 0.62 14.66
CA LEU A 75 -14.87 1.92 14.74
C LEU A 75 -16.34 1.79 15.19
N ARG A 76 -17.04 0.77 14.69
CA ARG A 76 -18.44 0.52 15.05
C ARG A 76 -18.59 0.06 16.49
N HIS A 77 -17.66 -0.76 16.98
CA HIS A 77 -17.74 -1.39 18.30
C HIS A 77 -17.01 -0.62 19.40
N MET A 78 -16.18 0.37 19.07
CA MET A 78 -15.53 1.20 20.09
C MET A 78 -16.52 2.09 20.84
N GLY A 79 -17.72 2.33 20.32
CA GLY A 79 -18.76 3.09 21.00
C GLY A 79 -20.10 2.37 20.96
N GLY A 80 -21.16 3.06 21.39
CA GLY A 80 -22.52 2.57 21.22
C GLY A 80 -23.00 2.67 19.76
N GLN A 81 -24.32 2.67 19.59
CA GLN A 81 -24.93 2.95 18.29
C GLN A 81 -24.43 4.29 17.72
N LEU A 82 -24.18 4.33 16.42
CA LEU A 82 -23.80 5.56 15.73
C LEU A 82 -24.93 6.59 15.83
N THR A 83 -24.57 7.85 16.01
CA THR A 83 -25.56 8.93 16.05
C THR A 83 -26.26 9.08 14.70
N GLU A 84 -27.55 9.40 14.73
CA GLU A 84 -28.31 9.82 13.55
C GLU A 84 -28.15 11.32 13.28
N ASP A 85 -27.61 12.09 14.24
CA ASP A 85 -27.46 13.54 14.14
C ASP A 85 -26.70 13.97 12.89
N GLU A 86 -27.21 14.98 12.20
CA GLU A 86 -26.60 15.46 10.97
C GLU A 86 -25.27 16.19 11.23
N SER A 87 -24.28 15.92 10.38
CA SER A 87 -23.03 16.66 10.40
C SER A 87 -23.27 18.11 9.97
N PRO A 88 -22.71 19.11 10.68
CA PRO A 88 -22.79 20.52 10.27
C PRO A 88 -21.99 20.81 8.98
N VAL A 89 -21.30 19.81 8.44
CA VAL A 89 -20.54 19.89 7.19
C VAL A 89 -20.97 18.75 6.27
N SER A 90 -21.53 19.11 5.12
CA SER A 90 -21.91 18.15 4.09
C SER A 90 -20.74 17.26 3.68
N PHE A 91 -20.97 15.94 3.64
CA PHE A 91 -19.98 14.98 3.17
C PHE A 91 -19.53 15.29 1.73
N PRO A 92 -18.24 15.15 1.38
CA PRO A 92 -17.70 15.67 0.13
C PRO A 92 -17.84 14.65 -1.01
N PHE A 93 -19.06 14.19 -1.31
CA PHE A 93 -19.31 13.20 -2.36
C PHE A 93 -18.73 13.59 -3.72
N THR A 94 -18.84 14.86 -4.10
CA THR A 94 -18.28 15.37 -5.36
C THR A 94 -16.77 15.16 -5.46
N LEU A 95 -16.03 15.25 -4.35
CA LEU A 95 -14.58 14.99 -4.36
C LEU A 95 -14.29 13.51 -4.63
N TYR A 96 -15.04 12.60 -4.02
CA TYR A 96 -14.91 11.17 -4.27
C TYR A 96 -15.25 10.79 -5.72
N THR A 97 -16.32 11.37 -6.26
CA THR A 97 -16.69 11.18 -7.68
C THR A 97 -15.58 11.67 -8.61
N GLN A 98 -15.04 12.87 -8.39
CA GLN A 98 -13.97 13.43 -9.22
C GLN A 98 -12.71 12.55 -9.19
N VAL A 99 -12.28 12.15 -8.00
CA VAL A 99 -11.06 11.34 -7.82
C VAL A 99 -11.16 9.99 -8.52
N ARG A 100 -12.35 9.38 -8.58
CA ARG A 100 -12.56 8.10 -9.27
C ARG A 100 -12.20 8.15 -10.77
N HIS A 101 -12.18 9.36 -11.36
CA HIS A 101 -11.81 9.58 -12.75
C HIS A 101 -10.35 10.03 -12.95
N HIS A 102 -9.58 10.23 -11.88
CA HIS A 102 -8.17 10.56 -11.98
C HIS A 102 -7.29 9.32 -12.25
N GLN A 103 -6.02 9.54 -12.59
CA GLN A 103 -5.02 8.47 -12.68
C GLN A 103 -4.84 7.75 -11.34
N GLU A 104 -4.49 6.46 -11.39
CA GLU A 104 -4.40 5.59 -10.21
C GLU A 104 -3.50 6.16 -9.11
N ASP A 105 -2.36 6.73 -9.48
CA ASP A 105 -1.44 7.36 -8.53
C ASP A 105 -2.11 8.50 -7.76
N SER A 106 -2.92 9.31 -8.44
CA SER A 106 -3.69 10.38 -7.81
C SER A 106 -4.78 9.83 -6.88
N GLN A 107 -5.39 8.69 -7.23
CA GLN A 107 -6.35 8.00 -6.37
C GLN A 107 -5.67 7.46 -5.11
N LEU A 108 -4.50 6.82 -5.24
CA LEU A 108 -3.72 6.30 -4.11
C LEU A 108 -3.25 7.43 -3.18
N ILE A 109 -2.78 8.55 -3.74
CA ILE A 109 -2.45 9.77 -2.97
C ILE A 109 -3.67 10.27 -2.21
N PHE A 110 -4.85 10.30 -2.84
CA PHE A 110 -6.09 10.72 -2.20
C PHE A 110 -6.49 9.81 -1.05
N ILE A 111 -6.37 8.48 -1.21
CA ILE A 111 -6.68 7.52 -0.15
C ILE A 111 -5.72 7.71 1.04
N ARG A 112 -4.41 7.77 0.78
CA ARG A 112 -3.39 8.01 1.82
C ARG A 112 -3.63 9.33 2.55
N ASP A 113 -3.86 10.40 1.81
CA ASP A 113 -4.12 11.73 2.37
C ASP A 113 -5.40 11.72 3.22
N SER A 114 -6.44 10.98 2.81
CA SER A 114 -7.68 10.84 3.58
C SER A 114 -7.45 10.10 4.90
N LEU A 115 -6.75 8.96 4.87
CA LEU A 115 -6.40 8.20 6.08
C LEU A 115 -5.56 9.05 7.06
N SER A 116 -4.62 9.85 6.54
CA SER A 116 -3.85 10.79 7.35
C SER A 116 -4.74 11.83 8.03
N ARG A 117 -5.74 12.38 7.31
CA ARG A 117 -6.64 13.38 7.88
C ARG A 117 -7.61 12.81 8.90
N ILE A 118 -8.08 11.58 8.69
CA ILE A 118 -8.84 10.85 9.70
C ILE A 118 -7.96 10.69 10.94
N SER A 119 -6.72 10.22 10.80
CA SER A 119 -5.79 10.09 11.93
C SER A 119 -5.57 11.41 12.66
N ASP A 120 -5.45 12.53 11.93
CA ASP A 120 -5.33 13.87 12.53
C ASP A 120 -6.57 14.25 13.37
N LEU A 121 -7.79 13.87 12.95
CA LEU A 121 -9.01 14.14 13.71
C LEU A 121 -8.97 13.48 15.10
N TYR A 122 -8.57 12.22 15.17
CA TYR A 122 -8.53 11.46 16.44
C TYR A 122 -7.34 11.82 17.33
N ARG A 123 -6.39 12.62 16.83
CA ARG A 123 -5.31 13.22 17.63
C ARG A 123 -5.66 14.61 18.15
N HIS A 124 -6.77 15.17 17.72
CA HIS A 124 -7.25 16.48 18.13
C HIS A 124 -8.07 16.38 19.42
N ASP A 125 -7.93 17.37 20.33
CA ASP A 125 -8.58 17.46 21.63
C ASP A 125 -8.49 16.20 22.53
N ASP A 126 -8.92 16.35 23.77
CA ASP A 126 -9.12 15.20 24.64
C ASP A 126 -10.44 14.51 24.28
N ARG A 127 -10.40 13.18 24.25
CA ARG A 127 -11.56 12.31 24.00
C ARG A 127 -12.15 11.82 25.33
N SER A 128 -11.82 12.47 26.45
CA SER A 128 -12.34 12.13 27.77
C SER A 128 -13.87 12.30 27.90
N SER A 129 -14.50 13.05 27.00
CA SER A 129 -15.96 13.21 26.96
C SER A 129 -16.70 11.99 26.39
N VAL A 130 -16.03 11.09 25.67
CA VAL A 130 -16.65 9.89 25.11
C VAL A 130 -16.40 8.67 25.99
N THR A 131 -17.41 7.81 26.10
CA THR A 131 -17.33 6.53 26.81
C THR A 131 -16.94 5.39 25.89
N TRP A 132 -16.06 5.67 24.92
CA TRP A 132 -15.59 4.65 23.99
C TRP A 132 -14.72 3.61 24.71
N ASP A 133 -14.85 2.35 24.30
CA ASP A 133 -13.96 1.29 24.72
C ASP A 133 -12.51 1.62 24.33
N THR A 134 -11.64 1.68 25.34
CA THR A 134 -10.27 2.16 25.18
C THR A 134 -9.43 1.22 24.32
N ASP A 135 -9.64 -0.09 24.45
CA ASP A 135 -8.88 -1.11 23.73
C ASP A 135 -9.29 -1.14 22.26
N MET A 136 -10.60 -1.12 21.98
CA MET A 136 -11.14 -1.01 20.62
C MET A 136 -10.71 0.29 19.95
N THR A 137 -10.74 1.42 20.68
CA THR A 137 -10.26 2.71 20.18
C THR A 137 -8.76 2.65 19.86
N HIS A 138 -7.96 2.05 20.74
CA HIS A 138 -6.53 1.86 20.50
C HIS A 138 -6.28 1.01 19.25
N HIS A 139 -6.92 -0.16 19.15
CA HIS A 139 -6.80 -1.05 18.00
C HIS A 139 -7.29 -0.40 16.71
N PHE A 140 -8.34 0.42 16.76
CA PHE A 140 -8.82 1.20 15.62
C PHE A 140 -7.71 2.12 15.11
N LEU A 141 -7.07 2.89 16.00
CA LEU A 141 -6.00 3.83 15.63
C LEU A 141 -4.75 3.12 15.12
N VAL A 142 -4.39 1.97 15.70
CA VAL A 142 -3.28 1.14 15.21
C VAL A 142 -3.56 0.62 13.80
N ASN A 143 -4.77 0.12 13.54
CA ASN A 143 -5.15 -0.37 12.21
C ASN A 143 -5.22 0.76 11.19
N LEU A 144 -5.76 1.93 11.56
CA LEU A 144 -5.78 3.12 10.71
C LEU A 144 -4.36 3.57 10.35
N HIS A 145 -3.44 3.58 11.33
CA HIS A 145 -2.04 3.90 11.12
C HIS A 145 -1.40 2.90 10.15
N ARG A 146 -1.63 1.60 10.35
CA ARG A 146 -1.13 0.54 9.47
C ARG A 146 -1.65 0.70 8.04
N LEU A 147 -2.95 0.89 7.85
CA LEU A 147 -3.56 1.15 6.53
C LEU A 147 -2.85 2.30 5.80
N LYS A 148 -2.53 3.38 6.53
CA LYS A 148 -1.85 4.56 5.99
C LYS A 148 -0.39 4.28 5.64
N GLU A 149 0.39 3.67 6.53
CA GLU A 149 1.82 3.38 6.30
C GLU A 149 2.02 2.40 5.14
N GLU A 150 1.27 1.30 5.15
CA GLU A 150 1.37 0.27 4.11
C GLU A 150 0.95 0.82 2.76
N LEU A 151 -0.11 1.63 2.69
CA LEU A 151 -0.49 2.32 1.46
C LEU A 151 0.58 3.33 1.01
N SER A 152 1.29 3.96 1.95
CA SER A 152 2.34 4.93 1.62
C SER A 152 3.52 4.28 0.89
N THR A 153 3.75 2.97 1.09
CA THR A 153 4.75 2.21 0.31
C THR A 153 4.41 2.15 -1.18
N CYS A 154 3.13 2.29 -1.52
CA CYS A 154 2.61 2.20 -2.88
C CYS A 154 2.51 3.56 -3.58
N VAL A 155 2.79 4.65 -2.88
CA VAL A 155 2.72 6.00 -3.44
C VAL A 155 4.12 6.52 -3.71
N LEU A 156 4.48 6.63 -5.00
CA LEU A 156 5.80 7.10 -5.44
C LEU A 156 6.11 8.54 -5.01
N THR A 157 5.08 9.39 -4.88
CA THR A 157 5.24 10.81 -4.51
C THR A 157 4.84 11.09 -3.07
N LYS A 158 5.74 11.75 -2.34
CA LYS A 158 5.46 12.27 -1.00
C LYS A 158 4.63 13.56 -1.00
N LYS A 159 4.33 14.13 -2.18
CA LYS A 159 3.54 15.38 -2.25
C LYS A 159 2.08 15.10 -1.89
N HIS A 160 1.51 15.97 -1.06
CA HIS A 160 0.07 16.02 -0.79
C HIS A 160 -0.59 16.90 -1.86
N LEU A 161 -1.56 16.35 -2.59
CA LEU A 161 -2.16 17.05 -3.73
C LEU A 161 -3.56 17.60 -3.45
N ASN A 162 -4.18 17.22 -2.32
CA ASN A 162 -5.61 17.40 -2.14
C ASN A 162 -5.97 18.62 -1.27
N ARG A 163 -5.77 19.84 -1.81
CA ARG A 163 -6.20 21.10 -1.16
C ARG A 163 -7.70 21.11 -0.80
N PRO A 164 -8.63 20.62 -1.65
CA PRO A 164 -10.05 20.54 -1.30
C PRO A 164 -10.32 19.61 -0.12
N LEU A 165 -9.71 18.42 -0.09
CA LEU A 165 -9.81 17.46 1.02
C LEU A 165 -9.34 18.08 2.33
N ARG A 166 -8.18 18.74 2.31
CA ARG A 166 -7.65 19.44 3.50
C ARG A 166 -8.60 20.54 3.99
N ARG A 167 -9.23 21.28 3.07
CA ARG A 167 -10.23 22.31 3.43
C ARG A 167 -11.46 21.68 4.06
N TYR A 168 -11.93 20.55 3.53
CA TYR A 168 -13.05 19.80 4.08
C TYR A 168 -12.79 19.37 5.53
N TYR A 169 -11.70 18.63 5.81
CA TYR A 169 -11.40 18.15 7.16
C TYR A 169 -11.20 19.28 8.18
N ARG A 170 -10.58 20.40 7.76
CA ARG A 170 -10.49 21.60 8.61
C ARG A 170 -11.85 22.21 8.92
N LYS A 171 -12.77 22.22 7.95
CA LYS A 171 -14.14 22.70 8.14
C LYS A 171 -14.90 21.76 9.08
N LEU A 172 -14.78 20.45 8.87
CA LEU A 172 -15.40 19.42 9.72
C LEU A 172 -14.95 19.55 11.17
N LEU A 173 -13.62 19.58 11.39
CA LEU A 173 -13.02 19.77 12.71
C LEU A 173 -13.53 21.04 13.41
N ARG A 174 -13.43 22.18 12.72
CA ARG A 174 -13.80 23.49 13.30
C ARG A 174 -15.29 23.60 13.60
N ARG A 175 -16.15 23.03 12.75
CA ARG A 175 -17.60 23.15 12.88
C ARG A 175 -18.19 22.14 13.86
N THR A 176 -17.49 21.02 14.09
CA THR A 176 -17.99 19.92 14.91
C THR A 176 -17.32 19.88 16.28
N LEU A 177 -15.98 19.88 16.38
CA LEU A 177 -15.28 19.76 17.67
C LEU A 177 -15.00 21.12 18.33
N CYS A 178 -14.40 22.07 17.59
CA CYS A 178 -13.95 23.34 18.19
C CYS A 178 -15.09 24.27 18.67
N ARG A 179 -16.31 24.10 18.15
CA ARG A 179 -17.47 24.95 18.50
C ARG A 179 -18.28 24.42 19.66
N THR A 180 -18.09 23.15 20.00
CA THR A 180 -18.87 22.42 20.99
C THR A 180 -17.99 21.94 22.13
N ASP A 181 -16.76 22.46 22.21
CA ASP A 181 -15.76 22.07 23.20
C ASP A 181 -15.51 20.55 23.28
N GLY A 182 -15.53 19.87 22.14
CA GLY A 182 -15.31 18.42 22.09
C GLY A 182 -16.36 17.57 22.82
N SER A 183 -17.62 18.01 22.87
CA SER A 183 -18.72 17.24 23.46
C SER A 183 -18.85 15.80 22.92
N THR A 184 -19.48 14.91 23.70
CA THR A 184 -19.75 13.52 23.30
C THR A 184 -20.49 13.43 21.96
N ALA A 185 -21.56 14.25 21.79
CA ALA A 185 -22.34 14.27 20.55
C ALA A 185 -21.48 14.66 19.33
N SER A 186 -20.56 15.61 19.50
CA SER A 186 -19.66 16.04 18.44
C SER A 186 -18.68 14.95 18.02
N TRP A 187 -18.16 14.19 18.98
CA TRP A 187 -17.30 13.04 18.69
C TRP A 187 -18.06 11.90 18.01
N GLU A 188 -19.33 11.68 18.36
CA GLU A 188 -20.19 10.72 17.66
C GLU A 188 -20.44 11.12 16.19
N ILE A 189 -20.61 12.42 15.91
CA ILE A 189 -20.66 12.93 14.53
C ILE A 189 -19.34 12.63 13.80
N ILE A 190 -18.18 12.89 14.43
CA ILE A 190 -16.87 12.57 13.85
C ILE A 190 -16.72 11.08 13.58
N ARG A 191 -17.21 10.22 14.48
CA ARG A 191 -17.19 8.76 14.31
C ARG A 191 -18.03 8.32 13.12
N LYS A 192 -19.24 8.86 12.96
CA LYS A 192 -20.11 8.62 11.80
C LYS A 192 -19.49 9.07 10.49
N GLU A 193 -18.97 10.29 10.44
CA GLU A 193 -18.30 10.83 9.25
C GLU A 193 -17.06 10.00 8.88
N THR A 194 -16.31 9.53 9.89
CA THR A 194 -15.16 8.64 9.70
C THR A 194 -15.57 7.32 9.06
N GLU A 195 -16.65 6.71 9.53
CA GLU A 195 -17.18 5.47 8.94
C GLU A 195 -17.50 5.66 7.45
N LEU A 196 -18.22 6.74 7.13
CA LEU A 196 -18.60 7.07 5.76
C LEU A 196 -17.37 7.29 4.87
N HIS A 197 -16.35 7.99 5.37
CA HIS A 197 -15.07 8.13 4.67
C HIS A 197 -14.40 6.78 4.41
N LEU A 198 -14.26 5.93 5.44
CA LEU A 198 -13.62 4.62 5.30
C LEU A 198 -14.35 3.74 4.29
N HIS A 199 -15.68 3.75 4.29
CA HIS A 199 -16.47 3.03 3.30
C HIS A 199 -16.23 3.54 1.87
N GLN A 200 -16.24 4.86 1.66
CA GLN A 200 -15.96 5.43 0.33
C GLN A 200 -14.52 5.16 -0.14
N LEU A 201 -13.55 5.13 0.78
CA LEU A 201 -12.17 4.76 0.46
C LEU A 201 -12.07 3.28 0.04
N GLN A 202 -12.79 2.38 0.71
CA GLN A 202 -12.87 0.98 0.33
C GLN A 202 -13.45 0.80 -1.08
N LEU A 203 -14.53 1.52 -1.42
CA LEU A 203 -15.11 1.52 -2.76
C LEU A 203 -14.14 2.04 -3.82
N LEU A 204 -13.37 3.08 -3.49
CA LEU A 204 -12.35 3.62 -4.39
C LEU A 204 -11.23 2.59 -4.64
N VAL A 205 -10.73 1.92 -3.60
CA VAL A 205 -9.73 0.85 -3.75
C VAL A 205 -10.26 -0.31 -4.59
N ALA A 206 -11.49 -0.75 -4.36
CA ALA A 206 -12.12 -1.78 -5.18
C ALA A 206 -12.19 -1.38 -6.66
N SER A 207 -12.51 -0.11 -6.95
CA SER A 207 -12.52 0.44 -8.31
C SER A 207 -11.12 0.37 -8.95
N ILE A 208 -10.06 0.72 -8.21
CA ILE A 208 -8.68 0.64 -8.69
C ILE A 208 -8.33 -0.80 -9.08
N ILE A 209 -8.59 -1.76 -8.17
CA ILE A 209 -8.28 -3.18 -8.38
C ILE A 209 -9.00 -3.73 -9.61
N ASN A 210 -10.30 -3.41 -9.77
CA ASN A 210 -11.09 -3.86 -10.90
C ASN A 210 -10.60 -3.27 -12.23
N SER A 211 -10.21 -1.98 -12.23
CA SER A 211 -9.65 -1.34 -13.42
C SER A 211 -8.32 -1.97 -13.84
N ALA A 212 -7.45 -2.32 -12.89
CA ALA A 212 -6.20 -3.03 -13.14
C ALA A 212 -6.43 -4.45 -13.68
N ALA A 213 -7.40 -5.19 -13.12
CA ALA A 213 -7.75 -6.52 -13.59
C ALA A 213 -8.28 -6.51 -15.04
N ASN A 214 -9.14 -5.54 -15.38
CA ASN A 214 -9.68 -5.39 -16.73
C ASN A 214 -8.58 -5.11 -17.76
N ARG A 215 -7.60 -4.25 -17.42
CA ARG A 215 -6.45 -3.98 -18.31
C ARG A 215 -5.62 -5.23 -18.59
N ARG A 216 -5.40 -6.09 -17.58
CA ARG A 216 -4.71 -7.38 -17.78
C ARG A 216 -5.45 -8.29 -18.75
N ARG A 217 -6.79 -8.35 -18.66
CA ARG A 217 -7.62 -9.18 -19.54
C ARG A 217 -7.59 -8.66 -20.98
N SER A 218 -7.59 -7.35 -21.19
CA SER A 218 -7.44 -6.77 -22.54
C SER A 218 -6.06 -7.02 -23.17
N THR A 219 -4.98 -7.01 -22.38
CA THR A 219 -3.63 -7.28 -22.90
C THR A 219 -3.40 -8.76 -23.23
N LEU A 220 -4.07 -9.67 -22.52
CA LEU A 220 -3.99 -11.12 -22.76
C LEU A 220 -4.92 -11.59 -23.89
N GLY A 221 -5.97 -10.84 -24.23
CA GLY A 221 -6.88 -11.15 -25.35
C GLY A 221 -6.42 -10.62 -26.71
N GLN A 222 -5.22 -10.04 -26.79
CA GLN A 222 -4.62 -9.51 -28.03
C GLN A 222 -3.50 -10.41 -28.60
N TYR A 223 -3.32 -11.61 -28.04
CA TYR A 223 -2.38 -12.63 -28.52
C TYR A 223 -3.10 -13.91 -28.92
#